data_AF-A0A836TIH0-F1
#
_entry.id   AF-A0A836TIH0-F1
#
_cell.length_a   1.000
_cell.length_b   1.000
_cell.length_c   1.000
_cell.angle_alpha   90.00
_cell.angle_beta   90.00
_cell.angle_gamma   90.00
#
_symmetry.space_group_name_H-M   'P 1'
#
loop_
_entity.id
_entity.type
_entity.pdbx_description
1 polymer ?
#
loop_
_entity_poly.entity_id
_entity_poly.type
_entity_poly.pdbx_seq_one_letter_code
_entity_poly.pdbx_strand_id
1 'polypeptide(L)'
;MVGDVEMTNALNQETVSIRGTLAGEYVVNVVHYVANFAEPLEVSVKVEKINPRVTVIYYGVHELNGVGDEKTAFRFTLDENGQVVASSQRQKSLVELTRKVRRPRSPGFLDVETGARNP
;
A
#
# COMPACT_ATOMS: atom_id res chain seq x y z
N MET A 1 -3.01 5.19 29.15
CA MET A 1 -3.53 4.54 30.36
C MET A 1 -4.79 5.29 30.80
N VAL A 2 -5.94 4.78 30.38
CA VAL A 2 -7.28 4.99 30.95
C VAL A 2 -7.94 3.62 30.78
N GLY A 3 -8.04 2.83 31.84
CA GLY A 3 -8.59 1.47 31.84
C GLY A 3 -7.64 0.42 31.24
N ASP A 4 -7.28 -0.58 32.04
CA ASP A 4 -6.32 -1.66 31.74
C ASP A 4 -6.93 -2.75 30.83
N VAL A 5 -7.63 -2.34 29.76
CA VAL A 5 -8.20 -3.26 28.78
C VAL A 5 -7.33 -3.21 27.53
N GLU A 6 -6.55 -4.27 27.30
CA GLU A 6 -5.94 -4.50 26.00
C GLU A 6 -7.06 -4.62 24.96
N MET A 7 -7.25 -3.55 24.18
CA MET A 7 -8.19 -3.51 23.07
C MET A 7 -7.62 -4.37 21.93
N THR A 8 -7.91 -5.66 21.96
CA THR A 8 -7.62 -6.57 20.84
C THR A 8 -8.60 -6.27 19.71
N ASN A 9 -8.08 -5.81 18.57
CA ASN A 9 -8.88 -5.62 17.36
C ASN A 9 -9.26 -7.01 16.79
N ALA A 10 -10.43 -7.51 17.21
CA ALA A 10 -10.90 -8.85 16.85
C ALA A 10 -11.07 -9.09 15.34
N LEU A 11 -11.19 -8.04 14.52
CA LEU A 11 -11.37 -8.14 13.07
C LEU A 11 -10.08 -7.92 12.27
N ASN A 12 -9.03 -7.38 12.90
CA ASN A 12 -7.76 -7.01 12.25
C ASN A 12 -7.96 -6.32 10.88
N GLN A 13 -8.85 -5.32 10.85
CA GLN A 13 -9.37 -4.68 9.64
C GLN A 13 -8.91 -3.21 9.54
N GLU A 14 -8.55 -2.77 8.34
CA GLU A 14 -8.36 -1.37 7.98
C GLU A 14 -9.39 -0.94 6.93
N THR A 15 -10.03 0.21 7.12
CA THR A 15 -10.96 0.80 6.15
C THR A 15 -10.47 2.18 5.72
N VAL A 16 -10.22 2.34 4.42
CA VAL A 16 -9.76 3.59 3.82
C VAL A 16 -10.87 4.17 2.96
N SER A 17 -11.24 5.42 3.21
CA SER A 17 -12.22 6.17 2.40
C SER A 17 -11.51 7.29 1.64
N ILE A 18 -11.73 7.35 0.33
CA ILE A 18 -11.25 8.44 -0.54
C ILE A 18 -12.45 9.32 -0.89
N ARG A 19 -12.33 10.64 -0.69
CA ARG A 19 -13.37 11.61 -1.04
C ARG A 19 -12.98 12.37 -2.29
N GLY A 20 -13.92 12.46 -3.24
CA GLY A 20 -13.68 13.04 -4.56
C GLY A 20 -13.15 12.00 -5.54
N THR A 21 -13.38 12.26 -6.82
CA THR A 21 -12.90 11.42 -7.91
C THR A 21 -11.82 12.19 -8.66
N LEU A 22 -10.62 11.62 -8.75
CA LEU A 22 -9.58 12.13 -9.64
C LEU A 22 -9.32 11.07 -10.71
N ALA A 23 -9.20 11.50 -11.96
CA ALA A 23 -8.77 10.61 -13.02
C ALA A 23 -7.33 10.16 -12.75
N GLY A 24 -7.02 8.91 -13.09
CA GLY A 24 -5.68 8.37 -12.94
C GLY A 24 -5.64 6.97 -12.36
N GLU A 25 -4.41 6.54 -12.05
CA GLU A 25 -4.14 5.19 -11.56
C GLU A 25 -4.21 5.11 -10.04
N TYR A 26 -4.96 4.12 -9.57
CA TYR A 26 -5.11 3.73 -8.18
C TYR A 26 -4.53 2.33 -7.98
N VAL A 27 -3.78 2.15 -6.90
CA VAL A 27 -3.08 0.91 -6.58
C VAL A 27 -3.35 0.57 -5.13
N VAL A 28 -4.08 -0.51 -4.90
CA VAL A 28 -4.30 -1.10 -3.58
C VAL A 28 -3.24 -2.16 -3.37
N ASN A 29 -2.37 -1.94 -2.40
CA ASN A 29 -1.26 -2.81 -2.09
C ASN A 29 -1.32 -3.22 -0.62
N VAL A 30 -1.03 -4.48 -0.35
CA VAL A 30 -1.03 -5.06 0.99
C VAL A 30 0.39 -5.49 1.32
N VAL A 31 0.89 -5.06 2.48
CA VAL A 31 2.27 -5.29 2.91
C VAL A 31 2.26 -5.97 4.27
N HIS A 32 2.94 -7.11 4.38
CA HIS A 32 3.16 -7.78 5.65
C HIS A 32 4.43 -7.23 6.31
N TYR A 33 4.32 -6.08 7.00
CA TYR A 33 5.50 -5.37 7.50
C TYR A 33 6.29 -6.15 8.58
N VAL A 34 5.58 -6.77 9.51
CA VAL A 34 6.13 -7.67 10.54
C VAL A 34 5.23 -8.88 10.61
N ALA A 35 5.82 -10.07 10.48
CA ALA A 35 5.13 -11.35 10.65
C ALA A 35 5.49 -11.92 12.01
N ASN A 36 4.48 -12.21 12.81
CA ASN A 36 4.64 -12.81 14.14
C ASN A 36 4.43 -14.34 14.11
N PHE A 37 4.21 -14.89 12.92
CA PHE A 37 3.86 -16.30 12.69
C PHE A 37 4.44 -16.74 11.34
N ALA A 38 4.59 -18.06 11.18
CA ALA A 38 5.28 -18.66 10.03
C ALA A 38 4.31 -19.05 8.90
N GLU A 39 3.03 -19.21 9.21
CA GLU A 39 2.00 -19.57 8.23
C GLU A 39 1.72 -18.39 7.28
N PRO A 40 1.37 -18.67 6.01
CA PRO A 40 0.84 -17.65 5.11
C PRO A 40 -0.39 -16.95 5.70
N LEU A 41 -0.45 -15.63 5.57
CA LEU A 41 -1.56 -14.81 6.03
C LEU A 41 -2.54 -14.55 4.87
N GLU A 42 -3.77 -15.03 4.97
CA GLU A 42 -4.83 -14.64 4.05
C GLU A 42 -5.37 -13.24 4.39
N VAL A 43 -5.44 -12.37 3.37
CA VAL A 43 -6.00 -11.01 3.47
C VAL A 43 -7.09 -10.84 2.42
N SER A 44 -8.29 -10.46 2.87
CA SER A 44 -9.38 -10.08 1.98
C SER A 44 -9.35 -8.57 1.69
N VAL A 45 -9.52 -8.21 0.43
CA VAL A 45 -9.57 -6.82 -0.03
C VAL A 45 -10.88 -6.61 -0.79
N LYS A 46 -11.64 -5.60 -0.35
CA LYS A 46 -12.88 -5.16 -1.01
C LYS A 46 -12.75 -3.68 -1.36
N VAL A 47 -13.10 -3.33 -2.59
CA VAL A 47 -13.15 -1.94 -3.04
C VAL A 47 -14.56 -1.61 -3.49
N GLU A 48 -15.14 -0.59 -2.89
CA GLU A 48 -16.52 -0.15 -3.12
C GLU A 48 -16.54 1.29 -3.62
N LYS A 49 -17.22 1.53 -4.74
CA LYS A 49 -17.58 2.86 -5.21
C LYS A 49 -18.94 3.23 -4.59
N ILE A 50 -18.99 4.34 -3.85
CA ILE A 50 -20.16 4.69 -3.02
C ILE A 50 -21.20 5.58 -3.74
N ASN A 51 -20.83 6.35 -4.78
CA ASN A 51 -21.69 7.36 -5.42
C ASN A 51 -21.94 7.05 -6.91
N PRO A 52 -23.20 7.11 -7.44
CA PRO A 52 -24.49 7.35 -6.76
C PRO A 52 -25.13 6.11 -6.11
N ARG A 53 -24.55 4.92 -6.30
CA ARG A 53 -24.95 3.67 -5.66
C ARG A 53 -23.71 2.90 -5.24
N VAL A 54 -23.76 2.22 -4.11
CA VAL A 54 -22.69 1.33 -3.65
C VAL A 54 -22.53 0.19 -4.67
N THR A 55 -21.35 0.12 -5.27
CA THR A 55 -20.97 -0.92 -6.23
C THR A 55 -19.62 -1.50 -5.83
N VAL A 56 -19.54 -2.82 -5.69
CA VAL A 56 -18.25 -3.51 -5.50
C VAL A 56 -17.52 -3.52 -6.84
N ILE A 57 -16.39 -2.85 -6.90
CA ILE A 57 -15.55 -2.83 -8.12
C ILE A 57 -14.39 -3.84 -8.04
N TYR A 58 -14.12 -4.36 -6.84
CA TYR A 58 -13.17 -5.44 -6.62
C TYR A 58 -13.46 -6.18 -5.32
N TYR A 59 -13.30 -7.49 -5.35
CA TYR A 59 -13.20 -8.36 -4.17
C TYR A 59 -12.19 -9.45 -4.47
N GLY A 60 -11.23 -9.67 -3.58
CA GLY A 60 -10.22 -10.72 -3.72
C GLY A 60 -9.59 -11.11 -2.39
N VAL A 61 -9.06 -12.33 -2.35
CA VAL A 61 -8.29 -12.88 -1.23
C VAL A 61 -6.86 -13.07 -1.69
N HIS A 62 -5.91 -12.67 -0.86
CA HIS A 62 -4.48 -12.68 -1.16
C HIS A 62 -3.71 -13.28 0.00
N GLU A 63 -2.88 -14.28 -0.28
CA GLU A 63 -1.96 -14.86 0.72
C GLU A 63 -0.66 -14.06 0.79
N LEU A 64 -0.21 -13.68 1.98
CA LEU A 64 1.10 -13.08 2.23
C LEU A 64 2.01 -14.10 2.91
N ASN A 65 3.20 -14.32 2.37
CA ASN A 65 4.08 -15.44 2.73
C ASN A 65 5.14 -15.09 3.77
N GLY A 66 4.90 -14.05 4.58
CA GLY A 66 5.76 -13.64 5.69
C GLY A 66 6.31 -12.22 5.55
N VAL A 67 7.36 -11.93 6.33
CA VAL A 67 7.90 -10.58 6.53
C VAL A 67 8.34 -9.94 5.22
N GLY A 68 7.85 -8.72 4.97
CA GLY A 68 8.20 -7.93 3.82
C GLY A 68 7.49 -8.32 2.52
N ASP A 69 6.63 -9.36 2.54
CA ASP A 69 5.81 -9.69 1.38
C ASP A 69 4.86 -8.54 1.06
N GLU A 70 4.75 -8.23 -0.22
CA GLU A 70 4.01 -7.11 -0.77
C GLU A 70 3.22 -7.60 -1.97
N LYS A 71 1.89 -7.44 -1.92
CA LYS A 71 1.00 -7.82 -3.02
C LYS A 71 0.10 -6.67 -3.42
N THR A 72 0.21 -6.29 -4.70
CA THR A 72 -0.80 -5.47 -5.36
C THR A 72 -2.09 -6.26 -5.50
N ALA A 73 -3.06 -5.97 -4.63
CA ALA A 73 -4.37 -6.61 -4.62
C ALA A 73 -5.22 -6.16 -5.81
N PHE A 74 -5.25 -4.86 -6.07
CA PHE A 74 -6.02 -4.29 -7.16
C PHE A 74 -5.36 -3.03 -7.71
N ARG A 75 -5.15 -2.99 -9.02
CA ARG A 75 -4.68 -1.81 -9.73
C ARG A 75 -5.72 -1.44 -10.77
N PHE A 76 -6.19 -0.20 -10.74
CA PHE A 76 -7.25 0.26 -11.62
C PHE A 76 -7.07 1.72 -12.02
N THR A 77 -7.63 2.08 -13.17
CA THR A 77 -7.61 3.44 -13.67
C THR A 77 -9.01 4.00 -13.68
N LEU A 78 -9.19 5.19 -13.12
CA LEU A 78 -10.43 5.96 -13.21
C LEU A 78 -10.32 7.00 -14.31
N ASP A 79 -11.40 7.18 -15.07
CA ASP A 79 -11.58 8.35 -15.93
C ASP A 79 -12.09 9.58 -15.14
N GLU A 80 -12.29 10.71 -15.82
CA GLU A 80 -12.79 11.95 -15.23
C GLU A 80 -14.20 11.82 -14.63
N ASN A 81 -14.99 10.84 -15.08
CA ASN A 81 -16.32 10.54 -14.57
C ASN A 81 -16.27 9.52 -13.40
N GLY A 82 -15.08 9.03 -13.04
CA GLY A 82 -14.85 8.04 -12.01
C GLY A 82 -15.21 6.62 -12.41
N GLN A 83 -15.29 6.33 -13.70
CA GLN A 83 -15.52 4.98 -14.21
C GLN A 83 -14.20 4.23 -14.29
N VAL A 84 -14.22 2.95 -13.92
CA VAL A 84 -13.05 2.07 -14.07
C VAL A 84 -12.89 1.75 -15.55
N VAL A 85 -11.82 2.24 -16.16
CA VAL A 85 -11.53 2.04 -17.60
C VAL A 85 -10.47 0.98 -17.86
N ALA A 86 -9.67 0.65 -16.85
CA ALA A 86 -8.69 -0.43 -16.90
C ALA A 86 -8.49 -1.04 -15.52
N SER A 87 -8.19 -2.33 -15.47
CA SER A 87 -7.80 -3.02 -14.24
C SER A 87 -6.73 -4.07 -14.49
N SER A 88 -5.94 -4.36 -13.46
CA SER A 88 -4.93 -5.41 -13.45
C SER A 88 -4.58 -5.79 -12.02
N GLN A 89 -3.83 -6.88 -11.87
CA GLN A 89 -3.17 -7.26 -10.61
C GLN A 89 -1.64 -7.21 -10.78
N ARG A 90 -1.15 -6.43 -11.75
CA ARG A 90 0.29 -6.32 -12.01
C ARG A 90 0.96 -5.64 -10.82
N GLN A 91 1.97 -6.32 -10.27
CA GLN A 91 2.72 -5.86 -9.11
C GLN A 91 3.32 -4.47 -9.31
N LYS A 92 3.21 -3.62 -8.29
CA LYS A 92 3.87 -2.31 -8.17
C LYS A 92 4.27 -2.07 -6.72
N SER A 93 5.56 -2.23 -6.42
CA SER A 93 6.06 -2.00 -5.05
C SER A 93 5.91 -0.52 -4.66
N LEU A 94 5.11 -0.24 -3.63
CA LEU A 94 4.98 1.07 -3.01
C LEU A 94 6.03 1.27 -1.91
N VAL A 95 6.47 0.18 -1.27
CA VAL A 95 7.55 0.21 -0.27
C VAL A 95 8.85 0.70 -0.89
N GLU A 96 9.23 0.15 -2.05
CA GLU A 96 10.44 0.56 -2.76
C GLU A 96 10.35 2.02 -3.24
N LEU A 97 9.21 2.42 -3.79
CA LEU A 97 8.98 3.80 -4.25
C LEU A 97 9.13 4.80 -3.10
N THR A 98 8.55 4.50 -1.94
CA THR A 98 8.65 5.37 -0.77
C THR A 98 10.08 5.46 -0.24
N ARG A 99 10.84 4.35 -0.27
CA ARG A 99 12.28 4.36 0.09
C ARG A 99 13.13 5.18 -0.90
N LYS A 100 12.87 5.09 -2.21
CA LYS A 100 13.58 5.89 -3.23
C LYS A 100 13.38 7.38 -3.05
N VAL A 101 12.14 7.81 -2.79
CA VAL A 101 11.82 9.23 -2.50
C VAL A 101 12.54 9.74 -1.25
N ARG A 102 12.73 8.87 -0.25
CA ARG A 102 13.40 9.20 1.01
C ARG A 102 14.92 9.18 0.95
N ARG A 103 15.55 8.64 -0.10
CA ARG A 103 16.99 8.81 -0.28
C ARG A 103 17.23 10.29 -0.56
N PRO A 104 17.95 11.05 0.30
CA PRO A 104 18.39 12.37 -0.11
C PRO A 104 19.19 12.20 -1.41
N ARG A 105 18.97 13.07 -2.41
CA ARG A 105 19.98 13.25 -3.46
C ARG A 105 21.25 13.60 -2.70
N SER A 106 22.25 12.72 -2.73
CA SER A 106 23.49 12.91 -1.99
C SER A 106 23.99 14.34 -2.23
N PRO A 107 24.08 15.21 -1.21
CA PRO A 107 25.07 16.27 -1.26
C PRO A 107 26.42 15.55 -1.17
N GLY A 108 27.32 15.80 -2.12
CA GLY A 108 28.60 15.10 -2.27
C GLY A 108 29.23 14.70 -0.93
N PHE A 109 29.50 13.40 -0.78
CA PHE A 109 30.09 12.85 0.41
C PHE A 109 31.55 13.34 0.49
N LEU A 110 31.95 13.86 1.65
CA LEU A 110 33.35 14.14 1.94
C LEU A 110 34.02 12.82 2.30
N ASP A 111 35.00 12.41 1.51
CA ASP A 111 35.82 11.23 1.82
C ASP A 111 36.63 11.53 3.09
N VAL A 112 36.25 10.90 4.20
CA VAL A 112 36.83 11.14 5.53
C VAL A 112 38.29 10.71 5.67
N GLU A 113 38.83 9.98 4.69
CA GLU A 113 40.24 9.60 4.63
C GLU A 113 41.12 10.59 3.86
N THR A 114 40.55 11.39 2.94
CA THR A 114 41.33 12.28 2.05
C THR A 114 40.92 13.75 2.14
N GLY A 115 39.78 14.07 2.77
CA GLY A 115 39.29 15.45 2.93
C GLY A 115 38.89 16.13 1.61
N ALA A 116 38.97 15.43 0.47
CA ALA A 116 38.63 15.96 -0.83
C ALA A 116 37.14 15.75 -1.12
N ARG A 117 36.50 16.77 -1.72
CA ARG A 117 35.21 16.59 -2.39
C ARG A 117 35.48 16.05 -3.78
N ASN A 118 35.13 14.80 -4.04
CA ASN A 118 35.10 14.27 -5.41
C ASN A 118 33.81 14.73 -6.10
N PRO A 119 33.86 15.11 -7.40
CA PRO A 119 32.69 15.61 -8.12
C PRO A 119 31.59 14.55 -8.30
#